data_AF-U2YH69-F1
#
_entry.id   AF-U2YH69-F1
#
_cell.length_a   1.000
_cell.length_b   1.000
_cell.length_c   1.000
_cell.angle_alpha   90.00
_cell.angle_beta   90.00
_cell.angle_gamma   90.00
#
_symmetry.space_group_name_H-M   'P 1'
#
loop_
_entity.id
_entity.type
_entity.pdbx_description
1 polymer ?
#
loop_
_entity_poly.entity_id
_entity_poly.type
_entity_poly.pdbx_seq_one_letter_code
_entity_poly.pdbx_strand_id
1 'polypeptide(L)' 'MTEQADSETGEEWGSSAIGDAFETLETEIERAEADASGARAIALSRSRDLLEKVERTLKKTG' A
#
# COMPACT_ATOMS: atom_id res chain seq x y z
N MET A 1 -26.82 2.11 -32.62
CA MET A 1 -26.01 3.35 -32.79
C MET A 1 -26.08 4.02 -31.43
N THR A 2 -25.07 3.97 -30.54
CA THR A 2 -23.61 4.00 -30.74
C THR A 2 -22.91 3.44 -29.49
N GLU A 3 -21.93 2.54 -29.73
CA GLU A 3 -20.64 2.23 -29.05
C GLU A 3 -20.47 2.65 -27.57
N GLN A 4 -20.25 1.75 -26.60
CA GLN A 4 -19.01 1.02 -26.23
C GLN A 4 -17.79 1.93 -25.98
N ALA A 5 -17.16 1.71 -24.81
CA ALA A 5 -15.97 2.35 -24.20
C ALA A 5 -16.35 3.34 -23.07
N ASP A 6 -15.81 3.28 -21.85
CA ASP A 6 -14.56 2.64 -21.45
C ASP A 6 -14.65 2.22 -19.98
N SER A 7 -14.33 0.96 -19.72
CA SER A 7 -14.03 0.44 -18.39
C SER A 7 -12.67 0.97 -17.95
N GLU A 8 -12.51 2.29 -17.79
CA GLU A 8 -11.33 2.85 -17.14
C GLU A 8 -11.39 2.49 -15.66
N THR A 9 -10.28 2.03 -15.09
CA THR A 9 -10.06 1.52 -13.72
C THR A 9 -10.34 0.04 -13.46
N GLY A 10 -10.44 -0.75 -14.51
CA GLY A 10 -9.96 -2.14 -14.48
C GLY A 10 -8.44 -2.22 -14.66
N GLU A 11 -7.67 -1.26 -14.13
CA GLU A 11 -6.23 -1.45 -13.99
C GLU A 11 -6.08 -2.62 -13.05
N GLU A 12 -5.88 -3.80 -13.62
CA GLU A 12 -5.45 -4.98 -12.92
C GLU A 12 -4.10 -4.57 -12.32
N TRP A 13 -4.12 -4.11 -11.07
CA TRP A 13 -2.93 -3.85 -10.28
C TRP A 13 -2.25 -5.20 -10.18
N GLY A 14 -1.42 -5.52 -11.17
CA GLY A 14 -0.71 -6.78 -11.23
C GLY A 14 0.05 -6.93 -9.93
N SER A 15 0.15 -8.15 -9.41
CA SER A 15 0.79 -8.45 -8.13
C SER A 15 2.15 -7.73 -7.94
N SER A 16 2.86 -7.46 -9.03
CA SER A 16 4.08 -6.62 -9.08
C SER A 16 3.86 -5.15 -8.68
N ALA A 17 2.86 -4.45 -9.23
CA ALA A 17 2.63 -3.03 -8.94
C ALA A 17 2.13 -2.79 -7.50
N ILE A 18 1.39 -3.75 -6.95
CA ILE A 18 0.98 -3.74 -5.54
C ILE A 18 2.19 -3.92 -4.64
N GLY A 19 3.09 -4.86 -4.96
CA GLY A 19 4.34 -5.07 -4.23
C GLY A 19 5.22 -3.82 -4.19
N ASP A 20 5.46 -3.20 -5.35
CA ASP A 20 6.27 -1.98 -5.47
C ASP A 20 5.70 -0.81 -4.63
N ALA A 21 4.37 -0.72 -4.55
CA ALA A 21 3.69 0.28 -3.72
C ALA A 21 3.87 0.03 -2.22
N PHE A 22 3.84 -1.24 -1.76
CA PHE A 22 4.15 -1.58 -0.38
C PHE A 22 5.59 -1.25 -0.01
N GLU A 23 6.56 -1.61 -0.85
CA GLU A 23 7.98 -1.29 -0.61
C GLU A 23 8.24 0.21 -0.51
N THR A 24 7.57 1.00 -1.36
CA THR A 24 7.63 2.47 -1.31
C THR A 24 7.05 3.00 0.00
N LEU A 25 5.89 2.50 0.42
CA LEU A 25 5.24 2.93 1.67
C LEU A 25 6.04 2.54 2.91
N GLU A 26 6.65 1.36 2.94
CA GLU A 26 7.54 0.95 4.03
C GLU A 26 8.75 1.88 4.13
N THR A 27 9.38 2.21 2.99
CA THR A 27 10.52 3.14 2.95
C THR A 27 10.16 4.52 3.48
N GLU A 28 9.00 5.06 3.09
CA GLU A 28 8.54 6.38 3.55
C GLU A 28 8.18 6.39 5.04
N ILE A 29 7.61 5.29 5.56
CA ILE A 29 7.36 5.15 7.00
C ILE A 29 8.67 5.07 7.78
N GLU A 30 9.65 4.29 7.32
CA GLU A 30 10.95 4.20 7.98
C GLU A 30 11.67 5.55 8.06
N ARG A 31 11.62 6.34 6.98
CA ARG A 31 12.12 7.72 6.97
C ARG A 31 11.38 8.59 7.98
N ALA A 32 10.05 8.52 7.99
CA ALA A 32 9.24 9.29 8.92
C ALA A 32 9.46 8.86 10.39
N GLU A 33 9.73 7.58 10.66
CA GLU A 33 10.01 7.05 11.99
C GLU A 33 11.35 7.55 12.54
N ALA A 34 12.38 7.65 11.69
CA ALA A 34 13.68 8.18 12.07
C ALA A 34 13.61 9.62 12.60
N ASP A 35 12.66 10.42 12.09
CA ASP A 35 12.45 11.81 12.49
C ASP A 35 11.33 11.99 13.54
N ALA A 36 10.57 10.94 13.86
CA ALA A 36 9.40 11.01 14.73
C ALA A 36 9.73 10.72 16.21
N SER A 37 8.95 11.33 17.09
CA SER A 37 9.01 11.04 18.54
C SER A 37 7.61 11.02 19.16
N GLY A 38 7.51 10.41 20.34
CA GLY A 38 6.27 10.35 21.12
C GLY A 38 5.11 9.69 20.36
N ALA A 39 3.96 10.35 20.35
CA ALA A 39 2.74 9.84 19.72
C ALA A 39 2.89 9.59 18.20
N ARG A 40 3.77 10.34 17.52
CA ARG A 40 3.98 10.20 16.07
C ARG A 40 4.72 8.92 15.71
N ALA A 41 5.73 8.55 16.50
CA ALA A 41 6.44 7.28 16.32
C ALA A 41 5.50 6.08 16.54
N ILE A 42 4.64 6.15 17.56
CA ILE A 42 3.64 5.11 17.83
C ILE A 42 2.63 4.98 16.67
N ALA A 43 2.18 6.10 16.11
CA ALA A 43 1.25 6.10 14.98
C ALA A 43 1.87 5.48 13.72
N LEU A 44 3.15 5.81 13.43
CA LEU A 44 3.88 5.26 12.28
C LEU A 44 4.11 3.76 12.41
N SER A 45 4.53 3.29 13.58
CA SER A 45 4.69 1.85 13.84
C SER A 45 3.37 1.09 13.65
N ARG A 46 2.24 1.64 14.12
CA ARG A 46 0.91 1.05 13.87
C ARG A 46 0.52 1.05 12.39
N SER A 47 0.88 2.09 11.65
CA SER A 47 0.66 2.14 10.20
C SER A 47 1.45 1.06 9.48
N ARG A 48 2.70 0.79 9.89
CA ARG A 48 3.52 -0.31 9.36
C ARG A 48 2.87 -1.67 9.60
N ASP A 49 2.41 -1.93 10.83
CA ASP A 49 1.70 -3.17 11.17
C ASP A 49 0.44 -3.39 10.32
N LEU A 50 -0.28 -2.31 9.99
CA LEU A 50 -1.47 -2.37 9.15
C LEU A 50 -1.11 -2.68 7.70
N LEU A 51 -0.06 -2.07 7.15
CA LEU A 51 0.42 -2.37 5.79
C LEU A 51 0.82 -3.85 5.65
N GLU A 52 1.58 -4.39 6.60
CA GLU A 52 1.97 -5.81 6.59
C GLU A 52 0.73 -6.75 6.67
N LYS A 53 -0.32 -6.34 7.37
CA LYS A 53 -1.59 -7.09 7.40
C LYS A 53 -2.31 -7.04 6.06
N VAL A 54 -2.37 -5.88 5.40
CA VAL A 54 -2.99 -5.75 4.08
C VAL A 54 -2.21 -6.58 3.06
N GLU A 55 -0.88 -6.45 3.03
CA GLU A 55 -0.01 -7.21 2.11
C GLU A 55 -0.21 -8.73 2.28
N ARG A 56 -0.21 -9.23 3.52
CA ARG A 56 -0.49 -10.65 3.81
C ARG A 56 -1.89 -11.09 3.39
N THR A 57 -2.88 -10.21 3.49
CA THR A 57 -4.26 -10.53 3.09
C THR A 57 -4.37 -10.64 1.59
N LEU A 58 -3.75 -9.72 0.86
CA LEU A 58 -3.70 -9.75 -0.60
C LEU A 58 -2.96 -10.98 -1.11
N LYS A 59 -1.80 -11.33 -0.54
CA LYS A 59 -1.04 -12.56 -0.88
C LYS A 59 -1.79 -13.87 -0.63
N LYS A 60 -2.80 -13.87 0.26
CA LYS A 60 -3.64 -15.06 0.54
C LYS A 60 -4.86 -15.16 -0.38
N THR A 61 -5.27 -14.03 -0.94
CA THR A 61 -6.50 -13.91 -1.73
C THR A 61 -6.21 -13.94 -3.24
N GLY A 62 -5.00 -13.54 -3.64
CA GLY A 62 -4.46 -13.67 -5.00
C GLY A 62 -3.77 -15.00 -5.26
#